data_AF-A0A2X3G6B5-F1
#
_entry.id   AF-A0A2X3G6B5-F1
#
_cell.length_a   1.000
_cell.length_b   1.000
_cell.length_c   1.000
_cell.angle_alpha   90.00
_cell.angle_beta   90.00
_cell.angle_gamma   90.00
#
_symmetry.space_group_name_H-M   'P 1'
#
loop_
_entity.id
_entity.type
_entity.pdbx_description
1 polymer ?
#
loop_
_entity_poly.entity_id
_entity_poly.type
_entity_poly.pdbx_seq_one_letter_code
_entity_poly.pdbx_strand_id
1 'polypeptide(L)'
;MRCSIKAASAPNSLEAINLSVSEATGCDYCLAAHTLMAKKAGFSSEQIHALRRGEYAEEMQLDALVKFAQTLVTTTGTLPEADVAALRNAGFSDQQVIEIISAISAILFTNMVNRVNDTVVDFPKAD
;
A
#
# COMPACT_ATOMS: atom_id res chain seq x y z
N MET A 1 19.65 11.54 -18.70
CA MET A 1 18.71 11.23 -17.60
C MET A 1 17.94 9.97 -17.97
N ARG A 2 18.26 8.82 -17.37
CA ARG A 2 17.46 7.60 -17.55
C ARG A 2 16.27 7.70 -16.60
N CYS A 3 15.09 7.94 -17.15
CA CYS A 3 13.84 7.82 -16.42
C CYS A 3 13.63 6.33 -16.10
N SER A 4 13.80 5.95 -14.83
CA SER A 4 13.50 4.59 -14.37
C SER A 4 12.03 4.51 -14.02
N ILE A 5 11.23 3.93 -14.91
CA ILE A 5 9.80 3.60 -14.76
C ILE A 5 9.54 2.66 -13.56
N LYS A 6 10.56 2.23 -12.80
CA LYS A 6 10.48 1.08 -11.90
C LYS A 6 10.05 1.34 -10.45
N ALA A 7 10.09 2.56 -9.91
CA ALA A 7 9.97 2.72 -8.44
C ALA A 7 8.53 2.51 -7.91
N ALA A 8 7.52 3.10 -8.55
CA ALA A 8 6.12 2.93 -8.13
C ALA A 8 5.55 1.55 -8.49
N SER A 9 6.02 0.95 -9.60
CA SER A 9 5.60 -0.37 -10.08
C SER A 9 6.48 -1.53 -9.60
N ALA A 10 7.41 -1.29 -8.67
CA ALA A 10 8.23 -2.36 -8.09
C ALA A 10 7.32 -3.33 -7.33
N PRO A 11 7.57 -4.65 -7.39
CA PRO A 11 6.78 -5.63 -6.63
C PRO A 11 6.64 -5.29 -5.14
N ASN A 12 7.70 -4.75 -4.55
CA ASN A 12 7.72 -4.35 -3.14
C ASN A 12 6.78 -3.17 -2.84
N SER A 13 6.72 -2.17 -3.71
CA SER A 13 5.84 -1.00 -3.57
C SER A 13 4.37 -1.39 -3.68
N LEU A 14 4.04 -2.31 -4.59
CA LEU A 14 2.67 -2.79 -4.78
C LEU A 14 2.17 -3.55 -3.54
N GLU A 15 2.95 -4.48 -3.01
CA GLU A 15 2.56 -5.22 -1.80
C GLU A 15 2.47 -4.31 -0.56
N ALA A 16 3.34 -3.31 -0.45
CA ALA A 16 3.25 -2.30 0.60
C ALA A 16 1.94 -1.49 0.54
N ILE A 17 1.54 -1.03 -0.65
CA ILE A 17 0.23 -0.37 -0.86
C ILE A 17 -0.90 -1.33 -0.48
N ASN A 18 -0.86 -2.56 -0.99
CA ASN A 18 -1.95 -3.50 -0.81
C ASN A 18 -2.15 -3.88 0.67
N LEU A 19 -1.06 -4.13 1.40
CA LEU A 19 -1.09 -4.39 2.84
C LEU A 19 -1.64 -3.20 3.63
N SER A 20 -1.06 -2.01 3.41
CA SER A 20 -1.42 -0.80 4.18
C SER A 20 -2.87 -0.40 3.96
N VAL A 21 -3.37 -0.47 2.72
CA VAL A 21 -4.78 -0.16 2.40
C VAL A 21 -5.72 -1.25 2.90
N SER A 22 -5.36 -2.53 2.78
CA SER A 22 -6.20 -3.64 3.28
C SER A 22 -6.36 -3.64 4.79
N GLU A 23 -5.30 -3.29 5.52
CA GLU A 23 -5.37 -3.06 6.97
C GLU A 23 -6.30 -1.87 7.27
N ALA A 24 -6.03 -0.71 6.66
CA ALA A 24 -6.77 0.53 6.94
C ALA A 24 -8.26 0.45 6.59
N THR A 25 -8.63 -0.40 5.62
CA THR A 25 -10.01 -0.54 5.14
C THR A 25 -10.68 -1.85 5.60
N GLY A 26 -9.97 -2.68 6.37
CA GLY A 26 -10.48 -3.90 7.00
C GLY A 26 -10.98 -4.96 6.02
N CYS A 27 -10.18 -5.35 5.02
CA CYS A 27 -10.46 -6.54 4.21
C CYS A 27 -9.60 -7.73 4.68
N ASP A 28 -10.17 -8.65 5.47
CA ASP A 28 -9.43 -9.81 6.02
C ASP A 28 -8.87 -10.72 4.92
N TYR A 29 -9.65 -10.97 3.87
CA TYR A 29 -9.23 -11.78 2.72
C TYR A 29 -8.03 -11.17 1.99
N CYS A 30 -8.14 -9.88 1.69
CA CYS A 30 -7.12 -9.13 0.95
C CYS A 30 -5.85 -8.98 1.78
N LEU A 31 -6.00 -8.69 3.08
CA LEU A 31 -4.90 -8.59 4.03
C LEU A 31 -4.13 -9.91 4.14
N ALA A 32 -4.84 -11.04 4.25
CA ALA A 32 -4.22 -12.35 4.29
C ALA A 32 -3.52 -12.69 2.95
N ALA A 33 -4.14 -12.38 1.80
CA ALA A 33 -3.56 -12.64 0.49
C ALA A 33 -2.26 -11.86 0.28
N HIS A 34 -2.27 -10.57 0.61
CA HIS A 34 -1.11 -9.69 0.45
C HIS A 34 -0.05 -9.90 1.54
N THR A 35 -0.41 -10.43 2.71
CA THR A 35 0.56 -10.95 3.68
C THR A 35 1.37 -12.11 3.08
N LEU A 36 0.70 -13.05 2.42
CA LEU A 36 1.38 -14.15 1.74
C LEU A 36 2.25 -13.68 0.58
N MET A 37 1.80 -12.71 -0.21
CA MET A 37 2.58 -12.16 -1.32
C MET A 37 3.78 -11.36 -0.84
N ALA A 38 3.63 -10.54 0.22
CA ALA A 38 4.75 -9.81 0.81
C ALA A 38 5.84 -10.75 1.38
N LYS A 39 5.44 -11.85 2.04
CA LYS A 39 6.39 -12.91 2.45
C LYS A 39 7.15 -13.49 1.25
N LYS A 40 6.45 -13.76 0.13
CA LYS A 40 7.08 -14.22 -1.11
C LYS A 40 8.00 -13.18 -1.75
N ALA A 41 7.71 -11.89 -1.56
CA ALA A 41 8.55 -10.78 -2.01
C ALA A 41 9.79 -10.56 -1.12
N GLY A 42 9.89 -11.26 0.02
CA GLY A 42 11.05 -11.24 0.91
C GLY A 42 10.91 -10.36 2.14
N PHE A 43 9.73 -9.80 2.42
CA PHE A 43 9.49 -9.08 3.66
C PHE A 43 9.42 -10.04 4.86
N SER A 44 10.05 -9.66 5.97
CA SER A 44 9.88 -10.32 7.26
C SER A 44 8.49 -10.05 7.85
N SER A 45 8.05 -10.85 8.82
CA SER A 45 6.79 -10.56 9.53
C SER A 45 6.81 -9.18 10.20
N GLU A 46 7.95 -8.78 10.80
CA GLU A 46 8.10 -7.45 11.43
C GLU A 46 7.92 -6.32 10.41
N GLN A 47 8.53 -6.46 9.22
CA GLN A 47 8.39 -5.51 8.12
C GLN A 47 6.94 -5.45 7.63
N ILE A 48 6.26 -6.60 7.47
CA ILE A 48 4.84 -6.64 7.08
C ILE A 48 3.96 -5.93 8.10
N HIS A 49 4.17 -6.16 9.40
CA HIS A 49 3.44 -5.44 10.45
C HIS A 49 3.71 -3.94 10.42
N ALA A 50 4.94 -3.52 10.11
CA ALA A 50 5.26 -2.10 9.94
C ALA A 50 4.49 -1.50 8.76
N LEU A 51 4.53 -2.15 7.59
CA LEU A 51 3.78 -1.71 6.39
C LEU A 51 2.27 -1.60 6.67
N ARG A 52 1.70 -2.55 7.40
CA ARG A 52 0.28 -2.54 7.81
C ARG A 52 -0.06 -1.35 8.72
N ARG A 53 0.87 -0.91 9.57
CA ARG A 53 0.71 0.31 10.38
C ARG A 53 0.97 1.61 9.62
N GLY A 54 1.35 1.55 8.35
CA GLY A 54 1.75 2.73 7.59
C GLY A 54 3.11 3.28 8.01
N GLU A 55 4.02 2.42 8.45
CA GLU A 55 5.35 2.81 8.93
C GLU A 55 6.42 1.94 8.29
N TYR A 56 7.53 2.51 7.81
CA TYR A 56 8.64 1.71 7.27
C TYR A 56 10.02 2.38 7.40
N ALA A 57 10.60 2.32 8.61
CA ALA A 57 11.83 3.06 8.94
C ALA A 57 13.07 2.69 8.10
N GLU A 58 13.10 1.51 7.47
CA GLU A 58 14.26 1.02 6.73
C GLU A 58 14.43 1.68 5.35
N GLU A 59 13.35 2.19 4.77
CA GLU A 59 13.36 2.79 3.43
C GLU A 59 12.41 4.00 3.36
N MET A 60 12.99 5.20 3.29
CA MET A 60 12.25 6.47 3.27
C MET A 60 11.21 6.54 2.14
N GLN A 61 11.51 5.97 0.98
CA GLN A 61 10.60 5.95 -0.16
C GLN A 61 9.36 5.09 0.13
N LEU A 62 9.56 3.92 0.75
CA LEU A 62 8.47 3.01 1.11
C LEU A 62 7.65 3.56 2.28
N ASP A 63 8.29 4.20 3.26
CA ASP A 63 7.64 4.87 4.38
C ASP A 63 6.67 5.97 3.91
N ALA A 64 7.16 6.86 3.04
CA ALA A 64 6.34 7.91 2.46
C ALA A 64 5.17 7.35 1.64
N LEU A 65 5.40 6.23 0.93
CA LEU A 65 4.37 5.56 0.13
C LEU A 65 3.23 5.01 1.00
N VAL A 66 3.54 4.23 2.04
CA VAL A 66 2.50 3.61 2.87
C VAL A 66 1.76 4.65 3.72
N LYS A 67 2.44 5.70 4.19
CA LYS A 67 1.80 6.83 4.88
C LYS A 67 0.83 7.54 3.97
N PHE A 68 1.25 7.89 2.75
CA PHE A 68 0.38 8.53 1.78
C PHE A 68 -0.83 7.63 1.44
N ALA A 69 -0.61 6.34 1.22
CA ALA A 69 -1.69 5.40 0.91
C ALA A 69 -2.75 5.34 2.02
N GLN A 70 -2.31 5.23 3.29
CA GLN A 70 -3.23 5.25 4.43
C GLN A 70 -3.96 6.59 4.58
N THR A 71 -3.24 7.71 4.51
CA THR A 71 -3.86 9.04 4.59
C THR A 71 -4.93 9.21 3.51
N LEU A 72 -4.64 8.80 2.27
CA LEU A 72 -5.57 8.93 1.15
C LEU A 72 -6.86 8.13 1.36
N VAL A 73 -6.78 6.91 1.90
CA VAL A 73 -7.97 6.04 2.06
C VAL A 73 -8.72 6.25 3.38
N THR A 74 -8.11 6.91 4.37
CA THR A 74 -8.72 7.16 5.70
C THR A 74 -9.27 8.57 5.87
N THR A 75 -8.95 9.49 4.97
CA THR A 75 -9.42 10.87 5.00
C THR A 75 -10.43 11.16 3.88
N THR A 76 -11.09 12.32 3.95
CA THR A 76 -12.02 12.80 2.92
C THR A 76 -11.75 14.26 2.60
N GLY A 77 -12.08 14.68 1.38
CA GLY A 77 -11.79 16.03 0.90
C GLY A 77 -10.39 16.19 0.33
N THR A 78 -9.90 17.43 0.26
CA THR A 78 -8.57 17.74 -0.26
C THR A 78 -7.50 17.37 0.76
N LEU A 79 -6.47 16.63 0.33
CA LEU A 79 -5.32 16.33 1.18
C LEU A 79 -4.53 17.61 1.53
N PRO A 80 -3.95 17.69 2.75
CA PRO A 80 -2.95 18.70 3.07
C PRO A 80 -1.80 18.70 2.05
N GLU A 81 -1.35 19.89 1.64
CA GLU A 81 -0.23 20.03 0.70
C GLU A 81 1.04 19.32 1.21
N ALA A 82 1.25 19.33 2.54
CA ALA A 82 2.38 18.67 3.18
C ALA A 82 2.45 17.16 2.90
N ASP A 83 1.31 16.47 2.80
CA ASP A 83 1.27 15.02 2.56
C ASP A 83 1.67 14.69 1.12
N VAL A 84 1.16 15.47 0.16
CA VAL A 84 1.53 15.33 -1.25
C VAL A 84 3.00 15.73 -1.47
N ALA A 85 3.46 16.79 -0.79
CA ALA A 85 4.84 17.22 -0.83
C ALA A 85 5.80 16.18 -0.23
N ALA A 86 5.43 15.52 0.87
CA ALA A 86 6.22 14.45 1.47
C ALA A 86 6.46 13.29 0.50
N LEU A 87 5.41 12.86 -0.22
CA LEU A 87 5.53 11.82 -1.24
C LEU A 87 6.47 12.26 -2.38
N ARG A 88 6.33 13.49 -2.88
CA ARG A 88 7.22 14.03 -3.92
C ARG A 88 8.67 14.14 -3.45
N ASN A 89 8.89 14.59 -2.22
CA ASN A 89 10.22 14.72 -1.61
C ASN A 89 10.90 13.36 -1.40
N ALA A 90 10.13 12.28 -1.28
CA ALA A 90 10.62 10.90 -1.27
C ALA A 90 11.02 10.37 -2.67
N GLY A 91 10.94 11.22 -3.70
CA GLY A 91 11.43 10.96 -5.04
C GLY A 91 10.38 10.46 -6.04
N PHE A 92 9.10 10.48 -5.69
CA PHE A 92 8.03 10.14 -6.62
C PHE A 92 7.68 11.33 -7.54
N SER A 93 7.72 11.10 -8.84
CA SER A 93 7.24 12.06 -9.84
C SER A 93 5.73 12.14 -9.89
N ASP A 94 5.16 13.20 -10.47
CA ASP A 94 3.70 13.33 -10.63
C ASP A 94 3.09 12.16 -11.40
N GLN A 95 3.79 11.61 -12.40
CA GLN A 95 3.34 10.40 -13.09
C GLN A 95 3.23 9.22 -12.11
N GLN A 96 4.23 9.03 -11.25
CA GLN A 96 4.23 7.95 -10.27
C GLN A 96 3.17 8.15 -9.20
N VAL A 97 2.82 9.39 -8.85
CA VAL A 97 1.67 9.67 -7.97
C VAL A 97 0.38 9.14 -8.59
N ILE A 98 0.17 9.33 -9.90
CA ILE A 98 -1.01 8.77 -10.59
C ILE A 98 -0.97 7.23 -10.60
N GLU A 99 0.19 6.62 -10.81
CA GLU A 99 0.36 5.16 -10.75
C GLU A 99 0.05 4.61 -9.35
N ILE A 100 0.49 5.29 -8.29
CA ILE A 100 0.18 4.95 -6.89
C ILE A 100 -1.31 5.04 -6.63
N ILE A 101 -1.98 6.12 -7.08
CA ILE A 101 -3.44 6.29 -6.94
C ILE A 101 -4.18 5.16 -7.65
N SER A 102 -3.70 4.73 -8.83
CA SER A 102 -4.27 3.60 -9.56
C SER A 102 -4.16 2.30 -8.77
N ALA A 103 -2.98 2.01 -8.19
CA ALA A 103 -2.78 0.83 -7.35
C ALA A 103 -3.67 0.85 -6.10
N ILE A 104 -3.76 1.99 -5.41
CA ILE A 104 -4.66 2.19 -4.25
C ILE A 104 -6.11 1.95 -4.66
N SER A 105 -6.54 2.49 -5.80
CA SER A 105 -7.91 2.31 -6.30
C SER A 105 -8.21 0.85 -6.61
N ALA A 106 -7.25 0.11 -7.18
CA ALA A 106 -7.39 -1.30 -7.50
C ALA A 106 -7.57 -2.16 -6.25
N ILE A 107 -6.73 -1.97 -5.22
CA ILE A 107 -6.89 -2.72 -3.96
C ILE A 107 -8.13 -2.27 -3.20
N LEU A 108 -8.48 -0.99 -3.20
CA LEU A 108 -9.71 -0.51 -2.56
C LEU A 108 -10.95 -1.16 -3.19
N PHE A 109 -10.97 -1.26 -4.52
CA PHE A 109 -12.03 -1.95 -5.25
C PHE A 109 -12.16 -3.42 -4.82
N THR A 110 -11.06 -4.18 -4.81
CA THR A 110 -11.10 -5.60 -4.42
C THR A 110 -11.41 -5.77 -2.93
N ASN A 111 -10.97 -4.85 -2.07
CA ASN A 111 -11.33 -4.82 -0.65
C ASN A 111 -12.84 -4.67 -0.47
N MET A 112 -13.47 -3.72 -1.19
CA MET A 112 -14.91 -3.53 -1.15
C MET A 112 -15.67 -4.76 -1.64
N VAL A 113 -15.24 -5.35 -2.77
CA VAL A 113 -15.86 -6.56 -3.32
C VAL A 113 -15.82 -7.72 -2.31
N ASN A 114 -14.67 -8.00 -1.72
CA ASN A 114 -14.53 -9.11 -0.76
C ASN A 114 -15.29 -8.86 0.55
N ARG A 115 -15.35 -7.61 1.02
CA ARG A 115 -16.13 -7.24 2.21
C ARG A 115 -17.64 -7.43 1.98
N VAL A 116 -18.15 -7.05 0.81
CA VAL A 116 -19.57 -7.26 0.46
C VAL A 116 -19.89 -8.75 0.30
N ASN A 117 -18.94 -9.52 -0.25
CA ASN A 117 -19.14 -10.94 -0.52
C ASN A 117 -18.92 -11.84 0.72
N ASP A 118 -18.42 -11.29 1.83
CA ASP A 118 -17.95 -12.08 2.99
C ASP A 118 -17.05 -13.25 2.55
N THR A 119 -16.08 -12.94 1.67
CA THR A 119 -15.26 -13.97 1.04
C THR A 119 -14.47 -14.74 2.08
N VAL A 120 -14.70 -16.05 2.13
CA VAL A 120 -14.00 -16.97 3.04
C VAL A 120 -12.50 -16.97 2.73
N VAL A 121 -11.68 -16.78 3.77
CA VAL A 121 -10.22 -16.93 3.66
C VAL A 121 -9.88 -18.43 3.62
N ASP A 122 -9.43 -18.91 2.47
CA ASP A 122 -9.11 -20.31 2.18
C ASP A 122 -7.60 -20.62 2.23
N PHE A 123 -6.81 -19.65 2.70
CA PHE A 123 -5.37 -19.75 2.97
C PHE A 123 -5.06 -19.23 4.40
N PRO A 124 -3.81 -19.34 4.90
CA PRO A 124 -3.50 -18.86 6.24
C PRO A 124 -3.89 -17.39 6.43
N LYS A 125 -4.57 -17.10 7.55
CA LYS A 125 -4.91 -15.72 7.94
C LYS A 125 -3.62 -14.89 8.08
N ALA A 126 -3.75 -13.58 7.91
CA ALA A 126 -2.69 -12.66 8.28
C ALA A 126 -2.35 -12.88 9.76
N ASP A 127 -1.06 -13.04 10.04
CA ASP A 127 -0.50 -13.10 11.39
C ASP A 127 -0.52 -11.74 12.08
#